data_AF-A0A397CD62-F1
#
_entry.id   AF-A0A397CD62-F1
#
_cell.length_a   1.000
_cell.length_b   1.000
_cell.length_c   1.000
_cell.angle_alpha   90.00
_cell.angle_beta   90.00
_cell.angle_gamma   90.00
#
_symmetry.space_group_name_H-M   'P 1'
#
loop_
_entity.id
_entity.type
_entity.pdbx_description
1 polymer ?
#
loop_
_entity_poly.entity_id
_entity_poly.type
_entity_poly.pdbx_seq_one_letter_code
_entity_poly.pdbx_strand_id
1 'polypeptide(L)'
;MVTCHAIVAAIAALSVAQACTIVAVTKEASADKTPLTAHTDDAGFGAADLRLVFVPAADYDHGSERAVYDFNPGYPRVTTMQRGPDYMPKVDENLTEPLGYIPQVQHTYAYFDQDYGIMNEVQLSIAESTCAAKTVRE
;
A
#
# COMPACT_ATOMS: atom_id res chain seq x y z
N MET A 1 22.69 38.51 20.35
CA MET A 1 23.37 37.23 20.03
C MET A 1 22.68 35.99 20.64
N VAL A 2 21.78 36.15 21.63
CA VAL A 2 21.05 35.03 22.30
C VAL A 2 19.90 34.49 21.45
N THR A 3 19.28 35.31 20.60
CA THR A 3 18.13 34.95 19.76
C THR A 3 18.45 33.99 18.61
N CYS A 4 19.65 34.06 18.03
CA CYS A 4 20.02 33.19 16.91
C CYS A 4 20.29 31.75 17.36
N HIS A 5 20.94 31.56 18.51
CA HIS A 5 21.23 30.25 19.09
C HIS A 5 19.97 29.52 19.55
N ALA A 6 18.98 30.26 20.08
CA ALA A 6 17.69 29.70 20.49
C ALA A 6 16.86 29.19 19.29
N ILE A 7 16.91 29.88 18.15
CA ILE A 7 16.22 29.47 16.91
C ILE A 7 16.87 28.22 16.31
N VAL A 8 18.21 28.14 16.29
CA VAL A 8 18.94 26.96 15.80
C VAL A 8 18.66 25.73 16.67
N ALA A 9 18.61 25.89 18.00
CA ALA A 9 18.25 24.81 18.92
C ALA A 9 16.79 24.35 18.77
N ALA A 10 15.85 25.27 18.49
CA ALA A 10 14.44 24.94 18.26
C ALA A 10 14.21 24.20 16.93
N ILE A 11 14.96 24.52 15.87
CA ILE A 11 14.92 23.79 14.60
C ILE A 11 15.52 22.39 14.74
N ALA A 12 16.61 22.26 15.51
CA ALA A 12 17.22 20.95 15.80
C ALA A 12 16.32 20.05 16.67
N ALA A 13 15.32 20.61 17.36
CA ALA A 13 14.33 19.88 18.14
C ALA A 13 13.14 19.37 17.30
N LEU A 14 13.07 19.68 16.00
CA LEU A 14 12.13 19.04 15.08
C LEU A 14 12.61 17.60 14.85
N SER A 15 12.01 16.66 15.56
CA SER A 15 12.14 15.24 15.24
C SER A 15 11.62 15.01 13.81
N VAL A 16 12.52 14.79 12.87
CA VAL A 16 12.14 14.33 11.53
C VAL A 16 11.70 12.87 11.69
N ALA A 17 10.39 12.66 11.78
CA ALA A 17 9.84 11.31 11.74
C ALA A 17 10.00 10.77 10.31
N GLN A 18 10.58 9.57 10.18
CA GLN A 18 10.53 8.79 8.94
C GLN A 18 9.25 7.96 9.01
N ALA A 19 8.17 8.49 8.44
CA ALA A 19 6.85 7.90 8.52
C ALA A 19 5.99 8.41 7.36
N CYS A 20 5.12 7.53 6.87
CA CYS A 20 4.06 7.87 5.92
C CYS A 20 3.15 8.96 6.48
N THR A 21 2.66 9.83 5.61
CA THR A 21 1.71 10.90 5.93
C THR A 21 0.40 10.65 5.20
N ILE A 22 -0.70 10.49 5.95
CA ILE A 22 -2.05 10.39 5.38
C ILE A 22 -2.71 11.76 5.25
N VAL A 23 -3.40 12.00 4.13
CA VAL A 23 -4.27 13.15 3.89
C VAL A 23 -5.67 12.64 3.60
N ALA A 24 -6.63 13.02 4.44
CA ALA A 24 -8.04 12.71 4.25
C ALA A 24 -8.85 14.01 4.20
N VAL A 25 -9.66 14.16 3.15
CA VAL A 25 -10.57 15.28 2.96
C VAL A 25 -11.97 14.71 2.80
N THR A 26 -12.88 15.10 3.70
CA THR A 26 -14.28 14.72 3.57
C THR A 26 -14.93 15.47 2.43
N LYS A 27 -15.99 14.89 1.86
CA LYS A 27 -16.83 15.53 0.85
C LYS A 27 -17.16 16.98 1.19
N GLU A 28 -17.49 17.26 2.47
CA GLU A 28 -17.92 18.60 2.86
C GLU A 28 -16.79 19.60 3.08
N ALA A 29 -15.57 19.11 3.35
CA ALA A 29 -14.37 19.93 3.43
C ALA A 29 -13.75 20.22 2.06
N SER A 30 -14.08 19.44 1.03
CA SER A 30 -13.56 19.62 -0.34
C SER A 30 -14.19 20.82 -1.07
N ALA A 31 -13.44 21.40 -2.01
CA ALA A 31 -13.92 22.52 -2.84
C ALA A 31 -14.94 22.09 -3.91
N ASP A 32 -14.89 20.83 -4.35
CA ASP A 32 -15.69 20.27 -5.44
C ASP A 32 -16.74 19.25 -5.00
N LYS A 33 -16.92 19.07 -3.67
CA LYS A 33 -17.83 18.09 -3.08
C LYS A 33 -17.51 16.65 -3.44
N THR A 34 -16.21 16.32 -3.49
CA THR A 34 -15.69 14.96 -3.62
C THR A 34 -14.81 14.58 -2.42
N PRO A 35 -14.88 13.32 -1.92
CA PRO A 35 -13.94 12.87 -0.88
C PRO A 35 -12.56 12.58 -1.49
N LEU A 36 -11.51 12.77 -0.69
CA LEU A 36 -10.13 12.40 -1.06
C LEU A 36 -9.47 11.66 0.09
N THR A 37 -8.79 10.56 -0.23
CA THR A 37 -7.86 9.86 0.64
C THR A 37 -6.56 9.65 -0.11
N ALA A 38 -5.45 10.12 0.44
CA ALA A 38 -4.12 9.99 -0.13
C ALA A 38 -3.10 9.73 0.98
N HIS A 39 -1.94 9.19 0.64
CA HIS A 39 -0.82 9.06 1.56
C HIS A 39 0.53 9.20 0.84
N THR A 40 1.57 9.56 1.58
CA THR A 40 2.95 9.31 1.16
C THR A 40 3.32 7.88 1.52
N ASP A 41 4.01 7.19 0.61
CA ASP A 41 4.63 5.89 0.87
C ASP A 41 6.13 6.09 1.08
N ASP A 42 6.48 6.35 2.34
CA ASP A 42 7.85 6.61 2.74
C ASP A 42 8.52 5.28 3.10
N ALA A 43 8.79 4.46 2.06
CA ALA A 43 9.19 3.04 2.02
C ALA A 43 10.38 2.58 2.91
N GLY A 44 10.87 3.44 3.82
CA GLY A 44 11.78 3.11 4.90
C GLY A 44 13.11 2.57 4.41
N PHE A 45 13.31 1.25 4.59
CA PHE A 45 14.60 0.58 4.43
C PHE A 45 14.90 0.07 3.01
N GLY A 46 14.03 0.30 2.01
CA GLY A 46 14.22 -0.23 0.66
C GLY A 46 13.60 0.60 -0.45
N ALA A 47 13.93 0.25 -1.69
CA ALA A 47 13.27 0.82 -2.86
C ALA A 47 11.85 0.25 -2.98
N ALA A 48 10.86 1.11 -3.28
CA ALA A 48 9.50 0.68 -3.60
C ALA A 48 9.40 0.21 -5.06
N ASP A 49 8.52 -0.76 -5.31
CA ASP A 49 8.12 -1.11 -6.67
C ASP A 49 7.14 -0.04 -7.17
N LEU A 50 7.61 0.85 -8.05
CA LEU A 50 6.83 2.02 -8.51
C LEU A 50 5.77 1.67 -9.57
N ARG A 51 5.54 0.39 -9.86
CA ARG A 51 4.49 -0.01 -10.82
C ARG A 51 3.11 0.25 -10.22
N LEU A 52 2.29 0.97 -10.99
CA LEU A 52 0.84 0.99 -10.80
C LEU A 52 0.24 -0.14 -11.65
N VAL A 53 -0.18 -1.22 -11.00
CA VAL A 53 -0.66 -2.43 -11.67
C VAL A 53 -2.19 -2.51 -11.60
N PHE A 54 -2.82 -2.85 -12.72
CA PHE A 54 -4.24 -3.22 -12.72
C PHE A 54 -4.39 -4.71 -12.41
N VAL A 55 -5.06 -5.03 -11.31
CA VAL A 55 -5.46 -6.38 -10.94
C VAL A 55 -6.91 -6.59 -11.40
N PRO A 56 -7.17 -7.53 -12.34
CA PRO A 56 -8.52 -7.75 -12.85
C PRO A 56 -9.41 -8.44 -11.80
N ALA A 57 -10.72 -8.26 -11.96
CA ALA A 57 -11.72 -9.04 -11.25
C ALA A 57 -11.59 -10.51 -11.67
N ALA A 58 -11.93 -11.41 -10.75
CA ALA A 58 -11.82 -12.85 -10.98
C ALA A 58 -12.87 -13.60 -10.16
N ASP A 59 -13.31 -14.72 -10.72
CA ASP A 59 -14.18 -15.69 -10.05
C ASP A 59 -13.37 -16.95 -9.71
N TYR A 60 -13.70 -17.57 -8.58
CA TYR A 60 -13.00 -18.73 -8.05
C TYR A 60 -13.99 -19.82 -7.61
N ASP A 61 -13.61 -21.07 -7.83
CA ASP A 61 -14.38 -22.23 -7.38
C ASP A 61 -14.42 -22.32 -5.85
N HIS A 62 -15.47 -22.96 -5.32
CA HIS A 62 -15.57 -23.17 -3.88
C HIS A 62 -14.42 -24.03 -3.35
N GLY A 63 -13.80 -23.58 -2.24
CA GLY A 63 -12.64 -24.25 -1.66
C GLY A 63 -11.31 -23.84 -2.29
N SER A 64 -11.31 -22.89 -3.23
CA SER A 64 -10.08 -22.26 -3.71
C SER A 64 -9.33 -21.57 -2.57
N GLU A 65 -8.01 -21.50 -2.70
CA GLU A 65 -7.13 -20.78 -1.80
C GLU A 65 -6.34 -19.71 -2.55
N ARG A 66 -5.94 -18.64 -1.85
CA ARG A 66 -5.05 -17.61 -2.40
C ARG A 66 -3.74 -17.59 -1.64
N ALA A 67 -2.64 -17.45 -2.38
CA ALA A 67 -1.32 -17.26 -1.79
C ALA A 67 -1.23 -15.91 -1.04
N VAL A 68 -0.55 -15.93 0.09
CA VAL A 68 -0.13 -14.75 0.85
C VAL A 68 1.38 -14.67 0.74
N TYR A 69 1.90 -13.50 0.35
CA TYR A 69 3.33 -13.26 0.19
C TYR A 69 3.83 -12.38 1.35
N ASP A 70 5.10 -12.54 1.69
CA ASP A 70 5.76 -11.67 2.66
C ASP A 70 6.03 -10.27 2.07
N PHE A 71 6.29 -9.30 2.94
CA PHE A 71 6.74 -7.98 2.51
C PHE A 71 8.14 -8.09 1.91
N ASN A 72 8.30 -7.67 0.66
CA ASN A 72 9.56 -7.73 -0.06
C ASN A 72 9.93 -6.35 -0.63
N PRO A 73 10.95 -5.66 -0.08
CA PRO A 73 11.41 -4.40 -0.65
C PRO A 73 12.14 -4.64 -1.98
N GLY A 74 11.97 -3.70 -2.92
CA GLY A 74 12.66 -3.70 -4.20
C GLY A 74 11.77 -4.05 -5.38
N TYR A 75 12.42 -4.42 -6.49
CA TYR A 75 11.76 -4.70 -7.77
C TYR A 75 12.21 -6.07 -8.32
N PRO A 76 11.27 -6.94 -8.74
CA PRO A 76 9.83 -6.84 -8.52
C PRO A 76 9.46 -7.14 -7.06
N ARG A 77 8.45 -6.44 -6.51
CA ARG A 77 7.96 -6.73 -5.14
C ARG A 77 7.40 -8.15 -5.04
N VAL A 78 6.63 -8.55 -6.05
CA VAL A 78 6.07 -9.89 -6.17
C VAL A 78 6.00 -10.29 -7.65
N THR A 79 6.27 -11.56 -7.92
CA THR A 79 6.11 -12.23 -9.21
C THR A 79 5.19 -13.43 -9.01
N THR A 80 4.01 -13.37 -9.64
CA THR A 80 2.96 -14.38 -9.48
C THR A 80 2.07 -14.48 -10.71
N MET A 81 1.55 -15.68 -10.96
CA MET A 81 0.57 -15.94 -12.01
C MET A 81 -0.86 -15.62 -11.60
N GLN A 82 -1.11 -15.32 -10.31
CA GLN A 82 -2.45 -15.28 -9.72
C GLN A 82 -3.04 -13.87 -9.59
N ARG A 83 -2.29 -12.81 -9.93
CA ARG A 83 -2.68 -11.41 -9.64
C ARG A 83 -2.86 -10.54 -10.88
N GLY A 84 -2.60 -11.06 -12.07
CA GLY A 84 -2.76 -10.34 -13.34
C GLY A 84 -1.50 -10.34 -14.20
N PRO A 85 -1.61 -9.91 -15.46
CA PRO A 85 -0.54 -10.01 -16.45
C PRO A 85 0.72 -9.23 -16.07
N ASP A 86 0.58 -8.09 -15.40
CA ASP A 86 1.72 -7.26 -15.01
C ASP A 86 2.51 -7.83 -13.83
N TYR A 87 1.99 -8.85 -13.15
CA TYR A 87 2.69 -9.60 -12.10
C TYR A 87 3.33 -10.90 -12.60
N MET A 88 3.11 -11.29 -13.85
CA MET A 88 3.70 -12.50 -14.42
C MET A 88 5.24 -12.39 -14.45
N PRO A 89 5.96 -13.49 -14.21
CA PRO A 89 7.40 -13.50 -14.28
C PRO A 89 7.88 -13.14 -15.69
N LYS A 90 8.86 -12.25 -15.78
CA LYS A 90 9.60 -11.99 -17.01
C LYS A 90 10.63 -13.08 -17.24
N VAL A 91 11.34 -12.99 -18.38
CA VAL A 91 12.47 -13.87 -18.68
C VAL A 91 13.47 -13.80 -17.54
N ASP A 92 13.88 -14.96 -17.04
CA ASP A 92 14.82 -15.15 -15.91
C ASP A 92 14.32 -14.68 -14.52
N GLU A 93 13.03 -14.35 -14.36
CA GLU A 93 12.43 -14.10 -13.05
C GLU A 93 11.80 -15.39 -12.47
N ASN A 94 12.05 -15.64 -11.19
CA ASN A 94 11.39 -16.73 -10.46
C ASN A 94 10.06 -16.26 -9.87
N LEU A 95 9.14 -17.20 -9.65
CA LEU A 95 7.95 -16.95 -8.85
C LEU A 95 8.34 -16.66 -7.40
N THR A 96 7.62 -15.73 -6.77
CA THR A 96 7.79 -15.46 -5.34
C THR A 96 7.24 -16.63 -4.54
N GLU A 97 7.99 -17.10 -3.55
CA GLU A 97 7.54 -18.16 -2.65
C GLU A 97 6.45 -17.61 -1.71
N PRO A 98 5.26 -18.24 -1.63
CA PRO A 98 4.22 -17.84 -0.69
C PRO A 98 4.63 -18.08 0.76
N LEU A 99 4.30 -17.14 1.65
CA LEU A 99 4.36 -17.32 3.09
C LEU A 99 3.32 -18.37 3.57
N GLY A 100 2.21 -18.47 2.86
CA GLY A 100 1.13 -19.42 3.14
C GLY A 100 -0.08 -19.17 2.26
N TYR A 101 -1.19 -19.80 2.62
CA TYR A 101 -2.45 -19.75 1.87
C TYR A 101 -3.62 -19.44 2.80
N ILE A 102 -4.61 -18.72 2.30
CA ILE A 102 -5.88 -18.49 2.98
C ILE A 102 -7.06 -18.83 2.05
N PRO A 103 -8.25 -19.18 2.58
CA PRO A 103 -9.43 -19.41 1.76
C PRO A 103 -9.74 -18.22 0.85
N GLN A 104 -10.04 -18.50 -0.41
CA GLN A 104 -10.37 -17.50 -1.42
C GLN A 104 -11.89 -17.31 -1.51
N VAL A 105 -12.32 -16.06 -1.69
CA VAL A 105 -13.73 -15.73 -1.92
C VAL A 105 -14.12 -16.06 -3.36
N GLN A 106 -15.40 -16.35 -3.60
CA GLN A 106 -15.88 -16.75 -4.93
C GLN A 106 -15.74 -15.66 -5.98
N HIS A 107 -15.75 -14.39 -5.59
CA HIS A 107 -15.62 -13.25 -6.50
C HIS A 107 -14.74 -12.18 -5.87
N THR A 108 -13.76 -11.68 -6.64
CA THR A 108 -12.94 -10.53 -6.27
C THR A 108 -13.11 -9.41 -7.27
N TYR A 109 -13.16 -8.17 -6.78
CA TYR A 109 -13.25 -6.98 -7.60
C TYR A 109 -11.90 -6.58 -8.21
N ALA A 110 -11.95 -5.98 -9.39
CA ALA A 110 -10.80 -5.36 -10.01
C ALA A 110 -10.34 -4.12 -9.22
N TYR A 111 -9.04 -3.88 -9.15
CA TYR A 111 -8.47 -2.71 -8.47
C TYR A 111 -7.08 -2.35 -9.00
N PHE A 112 -6.69 -1.10 -8.76
CA PHE A 112 -5.30 -0.66 -8.94
C PHE A 112 -4.49 -0.99 -7.70
N ASP A 113 -3.34 -1.62 -7.89
CA ASP A 113 -2.40 -2.03 -6.86
C ASP A 113 -1.05 -1.33 -7.07
N GLN A 114 -0.52 -0.76 -6.01
CA GLN A 114 0.92 -0.48 -5.88
C GLN A 114 1.39 -1.25 -4.63
N ASP A 115 2.08 -0.68 -3.65
CA ASP A 115 2.44 -1.39 -2.43
C ASP A 115 1.19 -1.72 -1.60
N TYR A 116 0.11 -1.01 -1.86
CA TYR A 116 -1.23 -1.22 -1.35
C TYR A 116 -2.27 -1.17 -2.49
N GLY A 117 -3.47 -1.71 -2.25
CA GLY A 117 -4.61 -1.40 -3.11
C GLY A 117 -4.93 0.09 -3.05
N ILE A 118 -5.27 0.71 -4.18
CA ILE A 118 -5.52 2.15 -4.27
C ILE A 118 -7.03 2.41 -4.40
N MET A 119 -7.64 1.90 -5.47
CA MET A 119 -9.06 2.05 -5.76
C MET A 119 -9.57 0.84 -6.55
N ASN A 120 -10.76 0.35 -6.20
CA ASN A 120 -11.41 -0.74 -6.93
C ASN A 120 -12.49 -0.25 -7.93
N GLU A 121 -13.02 -1.18 -8.71
CA GLU A 121 -14.03 -0.89 -9.75
C GLU A 121 -15.37 -0.36 -9.23
N VAL A 122 -15.64 -0.50 -7.93
CA VAL A 122 -16.83 0.05 -7.27
C VAL A 122 -16.53 1.39 -6.57
N GLN A 123 -15.46 2.07 -6.98
CA GLN A 123 -15.06 3.41 -6.51
C GLN A 123 -14.72 3.47 -5.01
N LEU A 124 -14.38 2.35 -4.40
CA LEU A 124 -13.86 2.31 -3.04
C LEU A 124 -12.33 2.53 -3.07
N SER A 125 -11.86 3.53 -2.34
CA SER A 125 -10.43 3.84 -2.21
C SER A 125 -9.94 3.64 -0.78
N ILE A 126 -8.65 3.34 -0.62
CA ILE A 126 -7.99 3.23 0.68
C ILE A 126 -6.69 4.05 0.70
N ALA A 127 -6.27 4.45 1.90
CA ALA A 127 -4.96 5.06 2.16
C ALA A 127 -4.43 4.55 3.51
N GLU A 128 -3.12 4.34 3.59
CA GLU A 128 -2.40 3.81 4.77
C GLU A 128 -1.71 4.96 5.53
N SER A 129 -1.26 4.72 6.77
CA SER A 129 -0.71 5.76 7.64
C SER A 129 0.45 5.44 8.60
N THR A 130 1.36 4.47 8.47
CA THR A 130 2.35 4.09 9.53
C THR A 130 1.78 3.64 10.89
N CYS A 131 0.63 4.16 11.35
CA CYS A 131 0.01 3.80 12.61
C CYS A 131 -0.28 2.30 12.63
N ALA A 132 0.22 1.61 13.64
CA ALA A 132 -0.04 0.19 13.80
C ALA A 132 -1.55 -0.09 13.97
N ALA A 133 -2.01 -1.21 13.42
CA ALA A 133 -3.34 -1.71 13.72
C ALA A 133 -3.43 -2.13 15.20
N LYS A 134 -4.58 -1.91 15.84
CA LYS A 134 -4.86 -2.46 17.17
C LYS A 134 -5.14 -3.96 17.05
N THR A 135 -4.10 -4.78 17.14
CA THR A 135 -4.19 -6.23 16.93
C THR A 135 -4.57 -7.03 18.18
N VAL A 136 -4.59 -6.40 19.37
CA VAL A 136 -5.05 -7.00 20.63
C VAL A 136 -6.04 -6.08 21.36
N ARG A 137 -7.06 -6.67 22.00
CA ARG A 137 -7.94 -5.95 22.93
C ARG A 137 -7.29 -5.97 24.31
N GLU A 138 -6.97 -4.78 24.82
CA GLU A 138 -6.91 -4.55 26.28
C GLU A 138 -8.34 -4.44 26.83
#